data_AF-A0A4P6HD86-F1
#
_entry.id   AF-A0A4P6HD86-F1
#
_cell.length_a   1.000
_cell.length_b   1.000
_cell.length_c   1.000
_cell.angle_alpha   90.00
_cell.angle_beta   90.00
_cell.angle_gamma   90.00
#
_symmetry.space_group_name_H-M   'P 1'
#
loop_
_entity.id
_entity.type
_entity.pdbx_description
1 polymer ?
#
loop_
_entity_poly.entity_id
_entity_poly.type
_entity_poly.pdbx_seq_one_letter_code
_entity_poly.pdbx_strand_id
1 'polypeptide(L)' 'MIVRTDTPVDDLISDNAEAYSNSLSQNWGDGQRVASIPLDVYFSQLAEARKNGDRKYIKKWLNDSDNRKFRTFKGTV' A
#
# COMPACT_ATOMS: atom_id res chain seq x y z
N MET A 1 -15.94 -19.63 -16.73
CA MET A 1 -16.54 -18.31 -16.46
C MET A 1 -15.45 -17.45 -15.85
N ILE A 2 -15.01 -16.40 -16.54
CA ILE A 2 -14.09 -15.42 -15.95
C ILE A 2 -14.94 -14.39 -15.20
N VAL A 3 -14.62 -14.12 -13.94
CA VAL A 3 -15.29 -13.09 -13.15
C VAL A 3 -14.28 -11.97 -12.98
N ARG A 4 -14.59 -10.78 -13.50
CA ARG A 4 -13.76 -9.57 -13.35
C ARG A 4 -14.40 -8.68 -12.29
N THR A 5 -13.69 -8.48 -11.19
CA THR A 5 -14.07 -7.51 -10.16
C THR A 5 -13.46 -6.17 -10.51
N ASP A 6 -14.29 -5.12 -10.62
CA ASP A 6 -13.84 -3.74 -10.80
C ASP A 6 -14.08 -3.01 -9.48
N THR A 7 -13.00 -2.49 -8.88
CA THR A 7 -13.08 -1.73 -7.63
C THR A 7 -12.66 -0.29 -7.93
N PRO A 8 -13.51 0.71 -7.70
CA PRO A 8 -13.09 2.10 -7.82
C PRO A 8 -12.10 2.40 -6.68
N VAL A 9 -10.86 2.71 -7.05
CA VAL A 9 -9.77 3.01 -6.11
C VAL A 9 -9.24 4.44 -6.26
N ASP A 10 -9.85 5.24 -7.13
CA ASP A 10 -9.33 6.55 -7.54
C ASP A 10 -9.20 7.52 -6.36
N ASP A 11 -10.27 7.69 -5.58
CA ASP A 11 -10.27 8.50 -4.35
C ASP A 11 -9.21 8.02 -3.34
N LEU A 12 -9.04 6.71 -3.19
CA LEU A 12 -8.05 6.14 -2.28
C LEU A 12 -6.62 6.42 -2.74
N ILE A 13 -6.35 6.36 -4.05
CA ILE A 13 -5.03 6.70 -4.59
C ILE A 13 -4.77 8.20 -4.45
N SER A 14 -5.78 9.04 -4.66
CA SER A 14 -5.67 10.48 -4.47
C SER A 14 -5.32 10.83 -3.02
N ASP A 15 -6.09 10.32 -2.06
CA ASP A 15 -5.85 10.53 -0.61
C ASP A 15 -4.45 10.04 -0.20
N ASN A 16 -4.02 8.89 -0.72
CA ASN A 16 -2.68 8.39 -0.48
C ASN A 16 -1.58 9.30 -1.01
N ALA A 17 -1.77 9.86 -2.21
CA ALA A 17 -0.80 10.76 -2.83
C ALA A 17 -0.66 12.06 -2.02
N GLU A 18 -1.78 12.58 -1.50
CA GLU A 18 -1.78 13.74 -0.59
C GLU A 18 -1.06 13.42 0.72
N ALA A 19 -1.41 12.31 1.37
CA ALA A 19 -0.72 11.84 2.59
C ALA A 19 0.78 11.65 2.36
N TYR A 20 1.16 11.05 1.22
CA TYR A 20 2.55 10.85 0.84
C TYR A 20 3.28 12.19 0.69
N SER A 21 2.66 13.16 0.04
CA SER A 21 3.23 14.49 -0.14
C SER A 21 3.42 15.21 1.19
N ASN A 22 2.44 15.12 2.09
CA ASN A 22 2.52 15.66 3.45
C ASN A 22 3.63 15.01 4.29
N SER A 23 3.90 13.73 4.07
CA SER A 23 4.98 13.01 4.77
C SER A 23 6.38 13.50 4.41
N LEU A 24 6.56 14.25 3.31
CA LEU A 24 7.89 14.65 2.82
C LEU A 24 8.66 15.50 3.84
N SER A 25 7.97 16.30 4.64
CA SER A 25 8.57 17.14 5.68
C SER A 25 8.65 16.44 7.06
N GLN A 26 7.99 15.29 7.22
CA GLN A 26 7.89 14.59 8.50
C GLN A 26 9.01 13.57 8.71
N ASN A 27 9.34 13.30 9.97
CA ASN A 27 10.25 12.20 10.32
C ASN A 27 9.45 10.90 10.52
N TRP A 28 10.07 9.76 10.22
CA TRP A 28 9.46 8.47 10.52
C TRP A 28 9.33 8.29 12.04
N GLY A 29 8.18 7.80 12.51
CA GLY A 29 7.88 7.65 13.93
C GLY A 29 6.73 6.68 14.18
N ASP A 30 6.46 6.44 15.47
CA ASP A 30 5.33 5.61 15.90
C ASP A 30 3.99 6.24 15.48
N GLY A 31 3.03 5.40 15.10
CA GLY A 31 1.72 5.84 14.60
C GLY A 31 1.68 6.28 13.13
N GLN A 32 2.82 6.34 12.43
CA GLN A 32 2.85 6.69 11.01
C GLN A 32 2.29 5.56 10.14
N ARG A 33 1.38 5.92 9.24
CA ARG A 33 0.78 4.99 8.29
C ARG A 33 1.72 4.76 7.12
N VAL A 34 2.12 3.50 6.88
CA VAL A 34 3.00 3.12 5.77
C VAL A 34 2.28 3.16 4.42
N ALA A 35 1.06 2.62 4.38
CA ALA A 35 0.26 2.45 3.17
C ALA A 35 -1.25 2.33 3.47
N SER A 36 -2.06 2.65 2.48
CA SER A 36 -3.49 2.33 2.41
C SER A 36 -3.71 1.48 1.18
N ILE A 37 -4.27 0.28 1.37
CA ILE A 37 -4.43 -0.70 0.29
C ILE A 37 -5.90 -1.09 0.21
N PRO A 38 -6.50 -1.11 -1.00
CA PRO A 38 -7.84 -1.65 -1.19
C PRO A 38 -7.92 -3.09 -0.69
N LEU A 39 -9.06 -3.44 -0.11
CA LEU A 39 -9.25 -4.74 0.53
C LEU A 39 -9.12 -5.90 -0.45
N ASP A 40 -9.58 -5.71 -1.69
CA ASP A 40 -9.45 -6.69 -2.79
C ASP A 40 -7.98 -7.01 -3.10
N VAL A 41 -7.16 -5.98 -3.31
CA VAL A 41 -5.72 -6.11 -3.55
C VAL A 41 -5.02 -6.79 -2.37
N TYR A 42 -5.41 -6.44 -1.14
CA TYR A 42 -4.87 -7.07 0.05
C TYR A 42 -5.13 -8.57 0.07
N PHE A 43 -6.38 -9.01 -0.13
CA PHE A 43 -6.70 -10.43 -0.11
C PHE A 43 -6.12 -11.19 -1.30
N SER A 44 -6.06 -10.56 -2.47
CA SER A 44 -5.53 -11.19 -3.68
C SER A 44 -4.00 -11.33 -3.66
N GLN A 45 -3.25 -10.44 -3.01
CA GLN A 45 -1.79 -10.37 -3.18
C GLN A 45 -1.00 -10.42 -1.88
N LEU A 46 -1.57 -9.98 -0.75
CA LEU A 46 -0.81 -9.75 0.48
C LEU A 46 -1.26 -10.62 1.66
N ALA A 47 -2.50 -11.11 1.67
CA ALA A 47 -3.07 -11.82 2.81
C ALA A 47 -2.28 -13.09 3.17
N GLU A 48 -1.86 -13.89 2.19
CA GLU A 48 -1.06 -15.10 2.44
C GLU A 48 0.33 -14.76 2.97
N ALA A 49 1.03 -13.79 2.36
CA ALA A 49 2.33 -13.33 2.83
C ALA A 49 2.24 -12.77 4.25
N ARG A 50 1.16 -12.03 4.57
CA ARG A 50 0.91 -11.51 5.92
C ARG A 50 0.66 -12.64 6.91
N LYS A 51 -0.16 -13.62 6.55
CA LYS A 51 -0.48 -14.79 7.39
C LYS A 51 0.77 -15.62 7.70
N ASN A 52 1.65 -15.80 6.71
CA ASN A 52 2.90 -16.54 6.85
C ASN A 52 4.04 -15.70 7.47
N GLY A 53 3.81 -14.43 7.76
CA GLY A 53 4.83 -13.54 8.32
C GLY A 53 5.95 -13.18 7.34
N ASP A 54 5.74 -13.33 6.03
CA ASP A 54 6.72 -12.99 5.00
C ASP A 54 6.82 -11.47 4.82
N ARG A 55 7.56 -10.86 5.74
CA ARG A 55 7.83 -9.42 5.72
C ARG A 55 8.65 -9.01 4.50
N LYS A 56 9.47 -9.91 3.93
CA LYS A 56 10.32 -9.60 2.79
C LYS A 56 9.49 -9.39 1.54
N TYR A 57 8.52 -10.28 1.30
CA TYR A 57 7.57 -10.13 0.19
C TYR A 57 6.77 -8.83 0.31
N ILE A 58 6.20 -8.56 1.49
CA ILE A 58 5.39 -7.36 1.71
C ILE A 58 6.21 -6.07 1.48
N LYS A 59 7.45 -6.02 2.00
CA LYS A 59 8.36 -4.89 1.75
C LYS A 59 8.69 -4.73 0.27
N LYS A 60 9.00 -5.82 -0.43
CA LYS A 60 9.27 -5.79 -1.86
C LYS A 60 8.05 -5.26 -2.62
N TRP A 61 6.87 -5.77 -2.32
CA TRP A 61 5.61 -5.36 -2.95
C TRP A 61 5.33 -3.87 -2.73
N LEU A 62 5.50 -3.35 -1.51
CA LEU A 62 5.29 -1.93 -1.20
C LEU A 62 6.28 -0.99 -1.91
N ASN A 63 7.52 -1.44 -2.12
CA ASN A 63 8.56 -0.64 -2.76
C ASN A 63 8.55 -0.74 -4.29
N ASP A 64 7.78 -1.66 -4.85
CA ASP A 64 7.61 -1.86 -6.28
C ASP A 64 6.93 -0.65 -6.95
N SER A 65 7.38 -0.30 -8.15
CA SER A 65 6.93 0.91 -8.86
C SER A 65 5.43 0.90 -9.13
N ASP A 66 4.86 -0.27 -9.45
CA ASP A 66 3.44 -0.41 -9.75
C ASP A 66 2.53 -0.24 -8.51
N ASN A 67 3.07 -0.54 -7.34
CA ASN A 67 2.35 -0.55 -6.06
C ASN A 67 2.67 0.64 -5.17
N ARG A 68 3.69 1.44 -5.52
CA ARG A 68 4.10 2.63 -4.77
C ARG A 68 2.94 3.62 -4.58
N LYS A 69 1.97 3.66 -5.50
CA LYS A 69 0.73 4.46 -5.41
C LYS A 69 -0.12 4.19 -4.16
N PHE A 70 0.05 3.03 -3.53
CA PHE A 70 -0.66 2.69 -2.29
C PHE A 70 0.05 3.21 -1.02
N ARG A 71 1.24 3.77 -1.16
CA ARG A 71 2.01 4.27 -0.02
C ARG A 71 1.55 5.66 0.39
N THR A 72 1.50 5.85 1.70
CA THR A 72 1.07 7.11 2.33
C THR A 72 2.23 7.85 2.98
N PHE A 73 3.44 7.27 2.99
CA PHE A 73 4.60 7.87 3.64
C PHE A 73 5.89 7.63 2.85
N LYS A 74 6.79 8.61 2.86
CA LYS A 74 8.10 8.59 2.19
C LYS A 74 9.05 7.49 2.68
N GLY A 75 10.14 7.26 1.95
CA GLY A 75 11.21 6.33 2.35
C GLY A 75 11.10 4.96 1.66
N THR A 76 11.73 3.93 2.22
CA THR A 76 11.53 2.53 1.81
C THR A 76 11.34 1.68 3.06
N VAL A 77 10.49 0.66 2.96
CA VAL A 77 10.15 -0.25 4.07
C VAL A 77 11.08 -1.44 4.09
#